data_AF-A0A941N9E5-F1
#
_entry.id   AF-A0A941N9E5-F1
#
_cell.length_a   1.000
_cell.length_b   1.000
_cell.length_c   1.000
_cell.angle_alpha   90.00
_cell.angle_beta   90.00
_cell.angle_gamma   90.00
#
_symmetry.space_group_name_H-M   'P 1'
#
loop_
_entity.id
_entity.type
_entity.pdbx_description
1 polymer ?
#
loop_
_entity_poly.entity_id
_entity_poly.type
_entity_poly.pdbx_seq_one_letter_code
_entity_poly.pdbx_strand_id
1 'polypeptide(L)'
;MRDQPKETPAEPNEGLGDIRRILILLFAVIVIFALALFAWLYTQDDSGAGPAADVPSSEAKFQPQGMQPSAQEPLPRAVREWRAAAWPRNDLFAQLKLGDLYAHDASFGDPVESVVWDFLALRNSAFGSASDDQIVATENYLLDKAALDYQSTFAALTPEQREDARQRLVYILARRGAEGFITLGRLYRTPTGPAPSDCPLPPAEDWFTRVHDSVAPPPPAEKHVCHHSYDSVQSLIDPDDGMALMYFDIAQRLGHPLADVYVNAQTNAVMNLPNGPQIAESARSR
;
A
#
# COMPACT_ATOMS: atom_id res chain seq x y z
N MET A 1 -12.43 -82.51 -52.52
CA MET A 1 -11.24 -81.69 -52.19
C MET A 1 -11.40 -80.37 -52.92
N ARG A 2 -11.71 -79.30 -52.18
CA ARG A 2 -11.85 -77.93 -52.72
C ARG A 2 -10.67 -77.12 -52.19
N ASP A 3 -9.85 -76.64 -53.12
CA ASP A 3 -8.74 -75.72 -52.84
C ASP A 3 -9.26 -74.39 -52.30
N GLN A 4 -8.75 -73.99 -51.15
CA GLN A 4 -8.96 -72.66 -50.57
C GLN A 4 -7.92 -71.71 -51.15
N PRO A 5 -8.32 -70.53 -51.68
CA PRO A 5 -7.39 -69.56 -52.22
C PRO A 5 -6.56 -68.91 -51.10
N LYS A 6 -5.26 -68.82 -51.35
CA LYS A 6 -4.25 -68.26 -50.45
C LYS A 6 -4.35 -66.73 -50.48
N GLU A 7 -4.86 -66.12 -49.40
CA GLU A 7 -4.92 -64.67 -49.27
C GLU A 7 -3.50 -64.09 -49.12
N THR A 8 -3.13 -63.20 -50.04
CA THR A 8 -1.92 -62.38 -49.96
C THR A 8 -2.13 -61.22 -48.98
N PRO A 9 -1.18 -60.97 -48.05
CA PRO A 9 -1.30 -59.91 -47.07
C PRO A 9 -1.19 -58.54 -47.75
N ALA A 10 -2.12 -57.64 -47.42
CA ALA A 10 -2.16 -56.28 -47.92
C ALA A 10 -0.95 -55.47 -47.42
N GLU A 11 -0.24 -54.82 -48.35
CA GLU A 11 0.88 -53.94 -48.00
C GLU A 11 0.41 -52.73 -47.19
N PRO A 12 1.17 -52.33 -46.15
CA PRO A 12 0.84 -51.18 -45.32
C PRO A 12 0.97 -49.87 -46.12
N ASN A 13 -0.09 -49.07 -46.12
CA ASN A 13 -0.14 -47.75 -46.77
C ASN A 13 0.91 -46.78 -46.18
N GLU A 14 2.07 -46.68 -46.83
CA GLU A 14 3.18 -45.79 -46.44
C GLU A 14 2.82 -44.29 -46.50
N GLY A 15 1.76 -43.91 -47.25
CA GLY A 15 1.38 -42.51 -47.43
C GLY A 15 0.81 -41.79 -46.20
N LEU A 16 0.40 -42.52 -45.15
CA LEU A 16 -0.22 -41.90 -43.96
C LEU A 16 0.80 -41.35 -42.95
N GLY A 17 2.05 -41.85 -43.00
CA GLY A 17 3.14 -41.42 -42.12
C GLY A 17 3.62 -40.01 -42.42
N ASP A 18 3.70 -39.65 -43.71
CA ASP A 18 4.22 -38.35 -44.14
C ASP A 18 3.26 -37.20 -43.85
N ILE A 19 1.95 -37.43 -43.98
CA ILE A 19 0.94 -36.43 -43.64
C ILE A 19 0.99 -36.06 -42.15
N ARG A 20 1.17 -37.05 -41.26
CA ARG A 20 1.30 -36.78 -39.81
C ARG A 20 2.55 -35.98 -39.48
N ARG A 21 3.68 -36.26 -40.13
CA ARG A 21 4.93 -35.51 -39.93
C ARG A 21 4.80 -34.05 -40.38
N ILE A 22 4.14 -33.82 -41.52
CA ILE A 22 3.87 -32.47 -42.03
C ILE A 22 2.98 -31.68 -41.07
N LEU A 23 1.92 -32.30 -40.53
CA LEU A 23 1.02 -31.65 -39.57
C LEU A 23 1.72 -31.28 -38.25
N ILE A 24 2.60 -32.14 -37.75
CA ILE A 24 3.37 -31.87 -36.53
C ILE A 24 4.32 -30.68 -36.74
N LEU A 25 5.02 -30.63 -37.88
CA LEU A 25 5.91 -29.51 -38.21
C LEU A 25 5.15 -28.20 -38.37
N LEU A 26 3.99 -28.22 -39.04
CA LEU A 26 3.12 -27.04 -39.16
C LEU A 26 2.67 -26.52 -37.80
N PHE A 27 2.23 -27.42 -36.91
CA PHE A 27 1.80 -27.03 -35.57
C PHE A 27 2.96 -26.41 -34.77
N ALA A 28 4.16 -27.00 -34.82
CA ALA A 28 5.33 -26.46 -34.14
C ALA A 28 5.69 -25.04 -34.62
N VAL A 29 5.63 -24.79 -35.93
CA VAL A 29 5.88 -23.45 -36.51
C VAL A 29 4.85 -22.43 -36.03
N ILE A 30 3.57 -22.81 -35.97
CA ILE A 30 2.50 -21.91 -35.49
C ILE A 30 2.73 -21.54 -34.02
N VAL A 31 3.10 -22.50 -33.17
CA VAL A 31 3.38 -22.26 -31.75
C VAL A 31 4.58 -21.33 -31.58
N ILE A 32 5.67 -21.55 -32.33
CA ILE A 32 6.84 -20.67 -32.28
C ILE A 32 6.48 -19.25 -32.71
N PHE A 33 5.68 -19.10 -33.76
CA PHE A 33 5.25 -17.79 -34.25
C PHE A 33 4.35 -17.07 -33.25
N ALA A 34 3.44 -17.78 -32.59
CA ALA A 34 2.57 -17.22 -31.54
C ALA A 34 3.38 -16.74 -30.33
N LEU A 35 4.40 -17.49 -29.91
CA LEU A 35 5.29 -17.10 -28.81
C LEU A 35 6.15 -15.88 -29.17
N ALA A 36 6.65 -15.81 -30.41
CA ALA A 36 7.39 -14.65 -30.89
C ALA A 36 6.51 -13.40 -30.98
N LEU A 37 5.27 -13.53 -31.48
CA LEU A 37 4.30 -12.45 -31.52
C LEU A 37 3.93 -11.96 -30.11
N PHE A 38 3.73 -12.89 -29.17
CA PHE A 38 3.43 -12.57 -27.77
C PHE A 38 4.59 -11.83 -27.10
N ALA A 39 5.84 -12.27 -27.32
CA ALA A 39 7.02 -11.58 -26.82
C ALA A 39 7.21 -10.18 -27.45
N TRP A 40 6.89 -10.03 -28.74
CA TRP A 40 6.93 -8.74 -29.43
C TRP A 40 5.86 -7.77 -28.92
N LEU A 41 4.64 -8.26 -28.66
CA LEU A 41 3.57 -7.47 -28.05
C LEU A 41 3.94 -7.02 -26.61
N TYR A 42 4.57 -7.90 -25.83
CA TYR A 42 5.02 -7.57 -24.48
C TYR A 42 6.21 -6.60 -24.43
N THR A 43 6.91 -6.40 -25.54
CA THR A 43 8.06 -5.47 -25.63
C THR A 43 7.70 -4.11 -26.23
N GLN A 44 6.44 -3.90 -26.64
CA GLN A 44 6.00 -2.65 -27.25
C GLN A 44 5.56 -1.54 -26.27
N ASP A 45 5.51 -1.79 -24.95
CA ASP A 45 4.95 -0.81 -24.01
C ASP A 45 5.91 0.27 -23.50
N ASP A 46 7.12 0.41 -24.08
CA ASP A 46 8.16 1.31 -23.53
C ASP A 46 8.72 2.35 -24.53
N SER A 47 7.97 2.72 -25.58
CA SER A 47 8.43 3.72 -26.55
C SER A 47 7.41 4.81 -26.87
N GLY A 48 6.97 5.50 -25.82
CA GLY A 48 6.35 6.82 -25.91
C GLY A 48 7.37 7.97 -25.84
N ALA A 49 8.43 7.96 -26.65
CA ALA A 49 9.37 9.08 -26.77
C ALA A 49 9.43 9.56 -28.23
N GLY A 50 8.58 10.54 -28.56
CA GLY A 50 8.74 11.33 -29.79
C GLY A 50 9.92 12.30 -29.68
N PRO A 51 10.49 12.78 -30.80
CA PRO A 51 11.59 13.73 -30.78
C PRO A 51 11.08 15.12 -30.38
N ALA A 52 11.17 15.44 -29.09
CA ALA A 52 10.94 16.77 -28.57
C ALA A 52 12.18 17.64 -28.88
N ALA A 53 11.89 18.79 -29.50
CA ALA A 53 12.82 19.85 -29.79
C ALA A 53 13.55 20.35 -28.52
N ASP A 54 14.72 20.92 -28.73
CA ASP A 54 15.58 21.57 -27.74
C ASP A 54 14.79 22.40 -26.72
N VAL A 55 14.57 21.83 -25.54
CA VAL A 55 14.22 22.54 -24.31
C VAL A 55 15.40 22.37 -23.36
N PRO A 56 16.07 23.44 -22.90
CA PRO A 56 17.19 23.31 -21.98
C PRO A 56 16.72 22.66 -20.68
N SER A 57 17.28 21.49 -20.41
CA SER A 57 17.05 20.66 -19.23
C SER A 57 17.21 21.51 -17.94
N SER A 58 16.08 21.77 -17.29
CA SER A 58 15.98 22.30 -15.93
C SER A 58 15.63 21.22 -14.89
N GLU A 59 15.72 19.94 -15.25
CA GLU A 59 15.54 18.78 -14.34
C GLU A 59 16.60 18.71 -13.23
N ALA A 60 17.65 19.52 -13.30
CA ALA A 60 18.53 19.77 -12.17
C ALA A 60 18.00 20.93 -11.32
N LYS A 61 17.01 20.66 -10.46
CA LYS A 61 16.77 21.32 -9.14
C LYS A 61 15.31 21.18 -8.70
N PHE A 62 14.89 19.95 -8.38
CA PHE A 62 13.95 19.77 -7.28
C PHE A 62 14.14 18.37 -6.70
N GLN A 63 14.83 18.29 -5.55
CA GLN A 63 15.04 17.04 -4.81
C GLN A 63 14.48 17.26 -3.40
N PRO A 64 13.29 16.72 -3.06
CA PRO A 64 12.80 16.75 -1.69
C PRO A 64 13.80 16.00 -0.80
N GLN A 65 14.25 16.66 0.27
CA GLN A 65 15.24 16.11 1.19
C GLN A 65 14.62 14.95 1.98
N GLY A 66 14.88 13.73 1.52
CA GLY A 66 14.35 12.50 2.11
C GLY A 66 14.78 11.27 1.31
N MET A 67 16.08 10.97 1.33
CA MET A 67 16.69 9.68 0.99
C MET A 67 16.13 8.97 -0.28
N GLN A 68 16.44 9.46 -1.48
CA GLN A 68 16.42 8.61 -2.66
C GLN A 68 17.76 7.84 -2.73
N PRO A 69 17.76 6.49 -2.70
CA PRO A 69 18.96 5.75 -3.05
C PRO A 69 19.38 6.14 -4.47
N SER A 70 20.67 6.42 -4.67
CA SER A 70 21.21 6.71 -6.00
C SER A 70 20.75 5.64 -6.98
N ALA A 71 20.48 6.01 -8.25
CA ALA A 71 19.87 5.16 -9.28
C ALA A 71 20.59 3.82 -9.59
N GLN A 72 21.65 3.46 -8.85
CA GLN A 72 22.48 2.26 -8.99
C GLN A 72 22.79 1.60 -7.63
N GLU A 73 22.00 1.84 -6.58
CA GLU A 73 22.18 1.05 -5.36
C GLU A 73 21.68 -0.40 -5.55
N PRO A 74 22.41 -1.42 -5.06
CA PRO A 74 21.91 -2.79 -5.09
C PRO A 74 20.57 -2.89 -4.35
N LEU A 75 19.56 -3.48 -4.98
CA LEU A 75 18.19 -3.57 -4.45
C LEU A 75 18.12 -3.98 -2.96
N PRO A 76 18.87 -4.99 -2.47
CA PRO A 76 18.84 -5.34 -1.05
C PRO A 76 19.28 -4.23 -0.09
N ARG A 77 20.12 -3.29 -0.54
CA ARG A 77 20.53 -2.12 0.24
C ARG A 77 19.39 -1.10 0.29
N ALA A 78 18.80 -0.75 -0.86
CA ALA A 78 17.68 0.16 -0.94
C ALA A 78 16.51 -0.30 -0.05
N VAL A 79 16.20 -1.62 -0.03
CA VAL A 79 15.17 -2.18 0.86
C VAL A 79 15.46 -1.91 2.34
N ARG A 80 16.72 -2.03 2.78
CA ARG A 80 17.08 -1.72 4.18
C ARG A 80 16.87 -0.25 4.49
N GLU A 81 17.22 0.63 3.56
CA GLU A 81 17.06 2.07 3.71
C GLU A 81 15.57 2.46 3.73
N TRP A 82 14.75 1.89 2.84
CA TRP A 82 13.30 2.08 2.84
C TRP A 82 12.65 1.55 4.11
N ARG A 83 12.99 0.34 4.59
CA ARG A 83 12.46 -0.17 5.87
C ARG A 83 12.86 0.72 7.05
N ALA A 84 14.09 1.22 7.07
CA ALA A 84 14.57 2.14 8.09
C ALA A 84 13.89 3.52 8.03
N ALA A 85 13.38 3.93 6.87
CA ALA A 85 12.61 5.16 6.70
C ALA A 85 11.12 4.95 7.03
N ALA A 86 10.50 3.95 6.41
CA ALA A 86 9.07 3.67 6.50
C ALA A 86 8.62 3.32 7.92
N TRP A 87 9.43 2.55 8.65
CA TRP A 87 9.05 2.07 9.98
C TRP A 87 9.10 3.17 11.04
N PRO A 88 10.28 3.67 11.47
CA PRO A 88 10.36 4.62 12.57
C PRO A 88 9.97 6.05 12.15
N ARG A 89 10.24 6.47 10.92
CA ARG A 89 10.01 7.87 10.49
C ARG A 89 8.66 8.08 9.81
N ASN A 90 7.87 7.01 9.64
CA ASN A 90 6.60 7.08 8.92
C ASN A 90 6.75 7.75 7.53
N ASP A 91 7.85 7.44 6.82
CA ASP A 91 8.13 8.05 5.52
C ASP A 91 7.19 7.49 4.44
N LEU A 92 6.38 8.36 3.83
CA LEU A 92 5.36 7.98 2.85
C LEU A 92 5.96 7.31 1.60
N PHE A 93 7.00 7.92 1.03
CA PHE A 93 7.61 7.41 -0.21
C PHE A 93 8.27 6.05 0.02
N ALA A 94 8.92 5.85 1.17
CA ALA A 94 9.46 4.56 1.54
C ALA A 94 8.37 3.49 1.73
N GLN A 95 7.21 3.85 2.29
CA GLN A 95 6.06 2.94 2.41
C GLN A 95 5.54 2.55 1.02
N LEU A 96 5.33 3.53 0.13
CA LEU A 96 4.90 3.30 -1.26
C LEU A 96 5.88 2.41 -2.03
N LYS A 97 7.20 2.64 -1.87
CA LYS A 97 8.24 1.81 -2.51
C LYS A 97 8.29 0.39 -1.96
N LEU A 98 8.07 0.19 -0.66
CA LEU A 98 7.99 -1.14 -0.08
C LEU A 98 6.73 -1.88 -0.57
N GLY A 99 5.57 -1.22 -0.55
CA GLY A 99 4.31 -1.80 -1.05
C GLY A 99 4.43 -2.31 -2.49
N ASP A 100 4.91 -1.45 -3.39
CA ASP A 100 5.17 -1.77 -4.80
C ASP A 100 6.16 -2.94 -4.96
N LEU A 101 7.27 -2.92 -4.22
CA LEU A 101 8.27 -3.98 -4.27
C LEU A 101 7.69 -5.33 -3.85
N TYR A 102 6.99 -5.39 -2.72
CA TYR A 102 6.43 -6.63 -2.20
C TYR A 102 5.26 -7.16 -3.04
N ALA A 103 4.57 -6.29 -3.78
CA ALA A 103 3.49 -6.69 -4.68
C ALA A 103 4.02 -7.33 -5.97
N HIS A 104 5.06 -6.73 -6.57
CA HIS A 104 5.39 -6.99 -7.97
C HIS A 104 6.78 -7.61 -8.21
N ASP A 105 7.72 -7.52 -7.26
CA ASP A 105 9.07 -8.06 -7.44
C ASP A 105 9.13 -9.57 -7.17
N ALA A 106 9.67 -10.33 -8.13
CA ALA A 106 9.73 -11.79 -8.03
C ALA A 106 10.65 -12.31 -6.90
N SER A 107 11.64 -11.54 -6.48
CA SER A 107 12.61 -11.92 -5.43
C SER A 107 12.16 -11.49 -4.04
N PHE A 108 11.36 -10.44 -3.95
CA PHE A 108 10.89 -9.88 -2.69
C PHE A 108 9.40 -10.09 -2.42
N GLY A 109 8.65 -10.68 -3.36
CA GLY A 109 7.20 -10.83 -3.28
C GLY A 109 6.68 -11.40 -1.96
N ASP A 110 5.88 -10.61 -1.26
CA ASP A 110 5.17 -11.00 -0.04
C ASP A 110 3.85 -10.20 0.03
N PRO A 111 2.70 -10.83 -0.29
CA PRO A 111 1.43 -10.11 -0.38
C PRO A 111 0.94 -9.60 0.99
N VAL A 112 1.40 -10.19 2.11
CA VAL A 112 1.09 -9.68 3.45
C VAL A 112 1.85 -8.39 3.69
N GLU A 113 3.15 -8.35 3.38
CA GLU A 113 3.96 -7.13 3.51
C GLU A 113 3.46 -6.02 2.58
N SER A 114 3.14 -6.31 1.31
CA SER A 114 2.58 -5.31 0.39
C SER A 114 1.34 -4.65 0.99
N VAL A 115 0.36 -5.45 1.41
CA VAL A 115 -0.88 -4.96 2.03
C VAL A 115 -0.61 -4.09 3.27
N VAL A 116 0.36 -4.46 4.11
CA VAL A 116 0.73 -3.66 5.30
C VAL A 116 1.33 -2.31 4.91
N TRP A 117 2.26 -2.28 3.96
CA TRP A 117 2.94 -1.04 3.56
C TRP A 117 2.05 -0.11 2.75
N ASP A 118 1.25 -0.66 1.83
CA ASP A 118 0.26 0.12 1.07
C ASP A 118 -0.80 0.70 2.02
N PHE A 119 -1.30 -0.09 2.97
CA PHE A 119 -2.25 0.42 3.97
C PHE A 119 -1.66 1.56 4.82
N LEU A 120 -0.41 1.41 5.27
CA LEU A 120 0.28 2.46 6.01
C LEU A 120 0.44 3.71 5.16
N ALA A 121 0.83 3.59 3.89
CA ALA A 121 0.95 4.73 2.97
C ALA A 121 -0.38 5.45 2.78
N LEU A 122 -1.47 4.70 2.53
CA LEU A 122 -2.82 5.25 2.33
C LEU A 122 -3.39 5.94 3.58
N ARG A 123 -2.91 5.57 4.76
CA ARG A 123 -3.27 6.20 6.05
C ARG A 123 -2.27 7.26 6.51
N ASN A 124 -1.18 7.43 5.79
CA ASN A 124 -0.15 8.40 6.11
C ASN A 124 -0.50 9.75 5.51
N SER A 125 -1.28 10.50 6.26
CA SER A 125 -1.83 11.79 5.83
C SER A 125 -0.93 12.98 6.16
N ALA A 126 0.33 12.73 6.51
CA ALA A 126 1.27 13.75 6.99
C ALA A 126 1.82 14.68 5.87
N PHE A 127 1.62 14.35 4.59
CA PHE A 127 2.09 15.16 3.48
C PHE A 127 0.97 16.08 2.97
N GLY A 128 0.95 17.32 3.49
CA GLY A 128 -0.04 18.35 3.11
C GLY A 128 0.56 19.75 2.96
N SER A 129 1.89 19.86 2.86
CA SER A 129 2.59 21.15 2.79
C SER A 129 3.49 21.30 1.56
N ALA A 130 3.40 20.39 0.58
CA ALA A 130 4.08 20.57 -0.69
C ALA A 130 3.42 21.74 -1.44
N SER A 131 4.12 22.87 -1.56
CA SER A 131 3.67 24.04 -2.31
C SER A 131 3.82 23.89 -3.82
N ASP A 132 4.37 22.77 -4.28
CA ASP A 132 4.64 22.50 -5.68
C ASP A 132 3.61 21.51 -6.24
N ASP A 133 2.80 22.01 -7.18
CA ASP A 133 1.74 21.27 -7.85
C ASP A 133 2.24 19.96 -8.49
N GLN A 134 3.50 19.90 -8.94
CA GLN A 134 4.05 18.68 -9.56
C GLN A 134 4.30 17.57 -8.53
N ILE A 135 4.71 17.93 -7.31
CA ILE A 135 4.91 16.97 -6.22
C ILE A 135 3.55 16.37 -5.84
N VAL A 136 2.55 17.23 -5.66
CA VAL A 136 1.19 16.82 -5.28
C VAL A 136 0.59 15.90 -6.35
N ALA A 137 0.76 16.20 -7.63
CA ALA A 137 0.30 15.34 -8.72
C ALA A 137 0.98 13.96 -8.71
N THR A 138 2.30 13.93 -8.50
CA THR A 138 3.08 12.69 -8.45
C THR A 138 2.68 11.85 -7.24
N GLU A 139 2.50 12.48 -6.09
CA GLU A 139 2.06 11.81 -4.86
C GLU A 139 0.67 11.20 -5.02
N ASN A 140 -0.31 11.95 -5.53
CA ASN A 140 -1.66 11.45 -5.79
C ASN A 140 -1.63 10.25 -6.74
N TYR A 141 -0.83 10.30 -7.81
CA TYR A 141 -0.65 9.17 -8.72
C TYR A 141 -0.13 7.93 -8.01
N LEU A 142 0.88 8.07 -7.14
CA LEU A 142 1.44 6.94 -6.39
C LEU A 142 0.46 6.38 -5.36
N LEU A 143 -0.32 7.24 -4.69
CA LEU A 143 -1.35 6.83 -3.75
C LEU A 143 -2.52 6.13 -4.45
N ASP A 144 -2.95 6.62 -5.62
CA ASP A 144 -3.98 5.96 -6.45
C ASP A 144 -3.51 4.56 -6.88
N LYS A 145 -2.25 4.44 -7.31
CA LYS A 145 -1.65 3.15 -7.63
C LYS A 145 -1.66 2.22 -6.41
N ALA A 146 -1.18 2.70 -5.25
CA ALA A 146 -1.16 1.92 -4.02
C ALA A 146 -2.55 1.49 -3.56
N ALA A 147 -3.58 2.32 -3.77
CA ALA A 147 -4.97 1.95 -3.46
C ALA A 147 -5.47 0.78 -4.33
N LEU A 148 -5.12 0.77 -5.61
CA LEU A 148 -5.47 -0.32 -6.53
C LEU A 148 -4.72 -1.61 -6.19
N ASP A 149 -3.41 -1.51 -5.94
CA ASP A 149 -2.56 -2.64 -5.54
C ASP A 149 -3.02 -3.22 -4.20
N TYR A 150 -3.34 -2.37 -3.22
CA TYR A 150 -3.90 -2.77 -1.93
C TYR A 150 -5.22 -3.54 -2.10
N GLN A 151 -6.19 -2.99 -2.83
CA GLN A 151 -7.51 -3.61 -2.99
C GLN A 151 -7.41 -4.98 -3.65
N SER A 152 -6.62 -5.08 -4.73
CA SER A 152 -6.43 -6.33 -5.46
C SER A 152 -5.71 -7.39 -4.61
N THR A 153 -4.63 -7.01 -3.92
CA THR A 153 -3.84 -7.91 -3.09
C THR A 153 -4.61 -8.34 -1.83
N PHE A 154 -5.28 -7.40 -1.16
CA PHE A 154 -6.09 -7.68 0.04
C PHE A 154 -7.24 -8.66 -0.26
N ALA A 155 -7.92 -8.47 -1.40
CA ALA A 155 -8.98 -9.38 -1.84
C ALA A 155 -8.46 -10.80 -2.06
N ALA A 156 -7.20 -10.95 -2.48
CA ALA A 156 -6.56 -12.25 -2.70
C ALA A 156 -6.01 -12.92 -1.42
N LEU A 157 -5.83 -12.18 -0.32
CA LEU A 157 -5.31 -12.75 0.94
C LEU A 157 -6.29 -13.75 1.57
N THR A 158 -5.74 -14.83 2.16
CA THR A 158 -6.51 -15.73 3.04
C THR A 158 -6.87 -15.05 4.37
N PRO A 159 -7.84 -15.56 5.14
CA PRO A 159 -8.15 -15.03 6.47
C PRO A 159 -6.94 -15.00 7.41
N GLU A 160 -6.08 -16.02 7.38
CA GLU A 160 -4.87 -16.09 8.21
C GLU A 160 -3.85 -15.04 7.81
N GLN A 161 -3.70 -14.78 6.50
CA GLN A 161 -2.82 -13.74 5.99
C GLN A 161 -3.32 -12.33 6.32
N ARG A 162 -4.64 -12.11 6.29
CA ARG A 162 -5.24 -10.84 6.74
C ARG A 162 -5.01 -10.61 8.22
N GLU A 163 -5.12 -11.67 9.03
CA GLU A 163 -4.83 -11.61 10.45
C GLU A 163 -3.33 -11.34 10.72
N ASP A 164 -2.41 -11.95 9.97
CA ASP A 164 -0.97 -11.64 10.04
C ASP A 164 -0.70 -10.17 9.65
N ALA A 165 -1.27 -9.70 8.54
CA ALA A 165 -1.18 -8.29 8.12
C ALA A 165 -1.67 -7.34 9.22
N ARG A 166 -2.82 -7.65 9.84
CA ARG A 166 -3.38 -6.89 10.95
C ARG A 166 -2.44 -6.86 12.15
N GLN A 167 -1.86 -7.99 12.54
CA GLN A 167 -0.92 -8.08 13.66
C GLN A 167 0.37 -7.28 13.39
N ARG A 168 0.92 -7.35 12.17
CA ARG A 168 2.10 -6.57 11.77
C ARG A 168 1.81 -5.08 11.78
N LEU A 169 0.65 -4.66 11.26
CA LEU A 169 0.20 -3.27 11.30
C LEU A 169 0.14 -2.74 12.75
N VAL A 170 -0.52 -3.48 13.64
CA VAL A 170 -0.62 -3.13 15.07
C VAL A 170 0.76 -3.03 15.70
N TYR A 171 1.63 -4.00 15.42
CA TYR A 171 3.00 -4.00 15.94
C TYR A 171 3.79 -2.77 15.45
N ILE A 172 3.78 -2.48 14.15
CA ILE A 172 4.51 -1.34 13.58
C ILE A 172 4.03 -0.03 14.22
N LEU A 173 2.71 0.18 14.29
CA LEU A 173 2.14 1.39 14.88
C LEU A 173 2.43 1.50 16.38
N ALA A 174 2.27 0.43 17.15
CA ALA A 174 2.59 0.45 18.58
C ALA A 174 4.08 0.79 18.84
N ARG A 175 4.99 0.39 17.94
CA ARG A 175 6.42 0.71 18.02
C ARG A 175 6.76 2.17 17.71
N ARG A 176 5.82 2.95 17.17
CA ARG A 176 5.98 4.41 16.94
C ARG A 176 5.64 5.25 18.17
N GLY A 177 5.22 4.63 19.27
CA GLY A 177 4.92 5.33 20.52
C GLY A 177 3.59 6.10 20.48
N ALA A 178 3.56 7.26 21.13
CA ALA A 178 2.36 8.08 21.33
C ALA A 178 1.55 8.31 20.04
N GLU A 179 2.21 8.74 18.97
CA GLU A 179 1.59 9.00 17.65
C GLU A 179 0.98 7.73 17.05
N GLY A 180 1.70 6.61 17.10
CA GLY A 180 1.22 5.35 16.56
C GLY A 180 0.00 4.80 17.30
N PHE A 181 -0.08 5.04 18.62
CA PHE A 181 -1.28 4.72 19.39
C PHE A 181 -2.47 5.62 19.06
N ILE A 182 -2.26 6.90 18.74
CA ILE A 182 -3.35 7.74 18.18
C ILE A 182 -3.83 7.18 16.85
N THR A 183 -2.91 6.80 15.95
CA THR A 183 -3.29 6.18 14.67
C THR A 183 -4.10 4.91 14.89
N LEU A 184 -3.65 4.02 15.78
CA LEU A 184 -4.40 2.80 16.13
C LEU A 184 -5.78 3.11 16.70
N GLY A 185 -5.88 4.07 17.63
CA GLY A 185 -7.17 4.48 18.18
C GLY A 185 -8.14 4.96 17.10
N ARG A 186 -7.65 5.74 16.11
CA ARG A 186 -8.45 6.18 14.96
C ARG A 186 -8.88 5.02 14.06
N LEU A 187 -8.00 4.05 13.82
CA LEU A 187 -8.31 2.88 12.99
C LEU A 187 -9.38 1.97 13.61
N TYR A 188 -9.37 1.80 14.93
CA TYR A 188 -10.35 0.99 15.66
C TYR A 188 -11.67 1.73 15.94
N ARG A 189 -11.70 3.06 15.85
CA ARG A 189 -12.89 3.84 16.17
C ARG A 189 -14.00 3.56 15.16
N THR A 190 -15.22 3.29 15.63
CA THR A 190 -16.41 3.30 14.78
C THR A 190 -16.65 4.72 14.28
N PRO A 191 -16.82 4.96 12.97
CA PRO A 191 -17.12 6.29 12.43
C PRO A 191 -18.57 6.70 12.75
N THR A 192 -18.87 6.95 14.02
CA THR A 192 -20.15 7.48 14.50
C THR A 192 -19.94 8.85 15.12
N GLY A 193 -20.34 9.90 14.41
CA GLY A 193 -20.32 11.29 14.88
C GLY A 193 -19.23 12.16 14.22
N PRO A 194 -19.30 13.49 14.41
CA PRO A 194 -18.29 14.41 13.89
C PRO A 194 -17.00 14.19 14.68
N ALA A 195 -16.00 13.58 14.05
CA ALA A 195 -14.65 13.56 14.58
C ALA A 195 -14.16 15.00 14.83
N PRO A 196 -13.22 15.25 15.78
CA PRO A 196 -12.35 16.41 15.61
C PRO A 196 -11.80 16.32 14.19
N SER A 197 -12.05 17.35 13.37
CA SER A 197 -11.84 17.36 11.92
C SER A 197 -10.73 16.39 11.51
N ASP A 198 -11.06 15.29 10.81
CA ASP A 198 -10.10 14.25 10.40
C ASP A 198 -9.02 14.78 9.42
N CYS A 199 -9.02 16.10 9.19
CA CYS A 199 -7.89 16.82 8.65
C CYS A 199 -6.64 16.52 9.52
N PRO A 200 -5.56 16.01 8.93
CA PRO A 200 -4.34 15.68 9.64
C PRO A 200 -3.84 16.93 10.33
N LEU A 201 -3.59 16.83 11.64
CA LEU A 201 -2.77 17.83 12.28
C LEU A 201 -1.34 17.66 11.75
N PRO A 202 -0.59 18.76 11.58
CA PRO A 202 0.77 18.69 11.06
C PRO A 202 1.60 17.71 11.89
N PRO A 203 2.60 17.04 11.29
CA PRO A 203 3.43 16.05 11.98
C PRO A 203 3.96 16.59 13.30
N ALA A 204 4.12 15.70 14.30
CA ALA A 204 4.50 16.05 15.67
C ALA A 204 5.77 16.93 15.77
N GLU A 205 6.69 16.81 14.81
CA GLU A 205 7.88 17.67 14.75
C GLU A 205 7.52 19.17 14.67
N ASP A 206 6.39 19.51 14.05
CA ASP A 206 5.89 20.88 13.93
C ASP A 206 5.09 21.34 15.17
N TRP A 207 4.71 20.41 16.08
CA TRP A 207 4.07 20.76 17.35
C TRP A 207 5.10 21.17 18.41
N PHE A 208 6.21 20.43 18.49
CA PHE A 208 7.28 20.72 19.45
C PHE A 208 7.95 22.07 19.18
N THR A 209 8.11 22.45 17.91
CA THR A 209 8.59 23.78 17.51
C THR A 209 7.60 24.87 17.89
N ARG A 210 6.29 24.67 17.65
CA ARG A 210 5.25 25.66 18.00
C ARG A 210 5.14 25.89 19.50
N VAL A 211 5.19 24.86 20.33
CA VAL A 211 4.95 25.01 21.78
C VAL A 211 6.15 25.58 22.53
N HIS A 212 7.35 25.49 21.96
CA HIS A 212 8.53 26.13 22.54
C HIS A 212 8.77 27.58 22.08
N ASP A 213 8.25 28.00 20.92
CA ASP A 213 8.52 29.33 20.36
C ASP A 213 7.36 30.36 20.45
N SER A 214 6.15 30.00 20.91
CA SER A 214 4.98 30.88 20.79
C SER A 214 4.68 31.76 22.03
N VAL A 215 5.22 32.98 22.03
CA VAL A 215 4.59 34.18 22.63
C VAL A 215 3.66 34.88 21.63
N ALA A 216 3.69 34.49 20.35
CA ALA A 216 2.87 35.09 19.31
C ALA A 216 1.49 34.40 19.18
N PRO A 217 0.41 35.15 18.94
CA PRO A 217 -0.90 34.57 18.64
C PRO A 217 -0.82 33.72 17.35
N PRO A 218 -1.58 32.62 17.26
CA PRO A 218 -1.57 31.77 16.08
C PRO A 218 -1.96 32.58 14.84
N PRO A 219 -1.34 32.34 13.68
CA PRO A 219 -1.76 32.96 12.44
C PRO A 219 -3.22 32.59 12.14
N PRO A 220 -3.96 33.45 11.42
CA PRO A 220 -5.34 33.17 11.03
C PRO A 220 -5.41 31.83 10.30
N ALA A 221 -6.40 31.01 10.64
CA ALA A 221 -6.60 29.67 10.12
C ALA A 221 -6.45 29.63 8.59
N GLU A 222 -5.28 29.22 8.14
CA GLU A 222 -5.02 28.91 6.75
C GLU A 222 -5.98 27.77 6.37
N LYS A 223 -6.59 27.84 5.19
CA LYS A 223 -7.47 26.76 4.71
C LYS A 223 -6.62 25.52 4.55
N HIS A 224 -6.56 24.68 5.58
CA HIS A 224 -6.04 23.33 5.46
C HIS A 224 -6.94 22.59 4.46
N VAL A 225 -6.43 22.45 3.25
CA VAL A 225 -7.05 21.59 2.24
C VAL A 225 -6.86 20.19 2.75
N CYS A 226 -7.93 19.57 3.26
CA CYS A 226 -7.88 18.15 3.58
C CYS A 226 -7.69 17.41 2.24
N HIS A 227 -6.48 16.91 2.01
CA HIS A 227 -6.17 16.09 0.84
C HIS A 227 -7.03 14.81 0.85
N HIS A 228 -7.19 14.21 -0.33
CA HIS A 228 -8.01 13.02 -0.55
C HIS A 228 -7.70 11.94 0.48
N SER A 229 -8.61 11.77 1.44
CA SER A 229 -8.50 10.67 2.40
C SER A 229 -8.90 9.38 1.68
N TYR A 230 -7.98 8.42 1.58
CA TYR A 230 -8.25 7.09 1.02
C TYR A 230 -9.06 6.23 2.02
N ASP A 231 -9.98 6.82 2.79
CA ASP A 231 -10.85 6.13 3.77
C ASP A 231 -11.80 5.11 3.12
N SER A 232 -11.94 5.15 1.80
CA SER A 232 -12.73 4.20 1.02
C SER A 232 -12.09 2.82 0.86
N VAL A 233 -10.76 2.67 1.06
CA VAL A 233 -10.14 1.33 0.97
C VAL A 233 -10.58 0.46 2.14
N GLN A 234 -10.78 -0.83 1.87
CA GLN A 234 -11.19 -1.80 2.88
C GLN A 234 -10.23 -1.78 4.07
N SER A 235 -10.72 -1.63 5.29
CA SER A 235 -9.87 -1.59 6.48
C SER A 235 -9.30 -2.97 6.80
N LEU A 236 -8.01 -3.04 7.17
CA LEU A 236 -7.38 -4.19 7.83
C LEU A 236 -7.88 -4.39 9.27
N ILE A 237 -8.47 -3.35 9.85
CA ILE A 237 -8.89 -3.29 11.24
C ILE A 237 -10.41 -3.22 11.29
N ASP A 238 -11.01 -4.20 11.96
CA ASP A 238 -12.42 -4.15 12.30
C ASP A 238 -12.65 -3.09 13.40
N PRO A 239 -13.65 -2.21 13.25
CA PRO A 239 -13.97 -1.24 14.28
C PRO A 239 -14.31 -1.90 15.63
N ASP A 240 -13.66 -1.42 16.69
CA ASP A 240 -13.88 -1.79 18.08
C ASP A 240 -13.60 -0.56 18.96
N ASP A 241 -14.67 0.10 19.39
CA ASP A 241 -14.60 1.33 20.18
C ASP A 241 -13.91 1.16 21.54
N GLY A 242 -13.89 -0.07 22.09
CA GLY A 242 -13.16 -0.39 23.31
C GLY A 242 -11.65 -0.42 23.08
N MET A 243 -11.21 -1.06 21.98
CA MET A 243 -9.82 -1.02 21.55
C MET A 243 -9.38 0.40 21.18
N ALA A 244 -10.25 1.17 20.52
CA ALA A 244 -9.99 2.57 20.21
C ALA A 244 -9.69 3.38 21.47
N LEU A 245 -10.56 3.27 22.49
CA LEU A 245 -10.39 3.96 23.77
C LEU A 245 -9.12 3.53 24.49
N MET A 246 -8.81 2.22 24.50
CA MET A 246 -7.57 1.68 25.08
C MET A 246 -6.34 2.32 24.44
N TYR A 247 -6.27 2.42 23.12
CA TYR A 247 -5.12 3.03 22.44
C TYR A 247 -5.03 4.54 22.67
N PHE A 248 -6.15 5.26 22.72
CA PHE A 248 -6.13 6.68 23.08
C PHE A 248 -5.65 6.91 24.51
N ASP A 249 -6.03 6.06 25.47
CA ASP A 249 -5.54 6.12 26.85
C ASP A 249 -4.02 5.84 26.93
N ILE A 250 -3.53 4.84 26.18
CA ILE A 250 -2.08 4.59 26.08
C ILE A 250 -1.35 5.80 25.51
N ALA A 251 -1.86 6.42 24.43
CA ALA A 251 -1.29 7.64 23.87
C ALA A 251 -1.28 8.80 24.88
N GLN A 252 -2.34 8.95 25.68
CA GLN A 252 -2.43 9.94 26.74
C GLN A 252 -1.34 9.75 27.79
N ARG A 253 -1.14 8.52 28.27
CA ARG A 253 -0.10 8.19 29.26
C ARG A 253 1.31 8.40 28.72
N LEU A 254 1.50 8.28 27.41
CA LEU A 254 2.75 8.60 26.72
C LEU A 254 2.92 10.10 26.42
N GLY A 255 1.98 10.96 26.84
CA GLY A 255 2.07 12.41 26.75
C GLY A 255 1.65 12.98 25.40
N HIS A 256 0.85 12.27 24.61
CA HIS A 256 0.36 12.79 23.33
C HIS A 256 -0.58 13.98 23.54
N PRO A 257 -0.33 15.16 22.94
CA PRO A 257 -1.09 16.39 23.24
C PRO A 257 -2.57 16.32 22.84
N LEU A 258 -2.91 15.50 21.86
CA LEU A 258 -4.30 15.32 21.39
C LEU A 258 -5.05 14.18 22.06
N ALA A 259 -4.37 13.33 22.84
CA ALA A 259 -5.02 12.11 23.33
C ALA A 259 -6.21 12.43 24.22
N ASP A 260 -6.14 13.47 25.06
CA ASP A 260 -7.26 13.91 25.90
C ASP A 260 -8.52 14.21 25.08
N VAL A 261 -8.38 14.83 23.90
CA VAL A 261 -9.50 15.14 23.02
C VAL A 261 -10.15 13.86 22.52
N TYR A 262 -9.33 12.89 22.09
CA TYR A 262 -9.81 11.60 21.62
C TYR A 262 -10.41 10.75 22.74
N VAL A 263 -9.78 10.66 23.90
CA VAL A 263 -10.30 9.92 25.06
C VAL A 263 -11.65 10.48 25.50
N ASN A 264 -11.81 11.79 25.59
CA ASN A 264 -13.08 12.41 25.98
C ASN A 264 -14.17 12.18 24.92
N ALA A 265 -13.85 12.41 23.65
CA ALA A 265 -14.79 12.17 22.54
C ALA A 265 -15.24 10.71 22.50
N GLN A 266 -14.28 9.78 22.59
CA GLN A 266 -14.53 8.35 22.50
C GLN A 266 -15.27 7.82 23.74
N THR A 267 -14.92 8.29 24.94
CA THR A 267 -15.65 7.92 26.16
C THR A 267 -17.12 8.33 26.05
N ASN A 268 -17.41 9.54 25.57
CA ASN A 268 -18.79 9.99 25.38
C ASN A 268 -19.54 9.14 24.35
N ALA A 269 -18.89 8.78 23.24
CA ALA A 269 -19.46 7.91 22.22
C ALA A 269 -19.77 6.51 22.79
N VAL A 270 -18.81 5.90 23.48
CA VAL A 270 -18.94 4.58 24.10
C VAL A 270 -20.05 4.59 25.16
N MET A 271 -20.12 5.60 26.02
CA MET A 271 -21.12 5.68 27.10
C MET A 271 -22.56 5.77 26.59
N ASN A 272 -22.77 6.19 25.34
CA ASN A 272 -24.09 6.22 24.71
C ASN A 272 -24.54 4.85 24.15
N LEU A 273 -23.65 3.86 24.11
CA LEU A 273 -23.99 2.50 23.70
C LEU A 273 -24.69 1.74 24.85
N PRO A 274 -25.57 0.76 24.55
CA PRO A 274 -26.28 -0.02 25.58
C PRO A 274 -25.37 -0.67 26.64
N ASN A 275 -24.15 -1.07 26.24
CA ASN A 275 -23.14 -1.66 27.13
C ASN A 275 -21.94 -0.73 27.39
N GLY A 276 -22.08 0.57 27.11
CA GLY A 276 -21.02 1.57 27.16
C GLY A 276 -20.17 1.54 28.43
N PRO A 277 -20.76 1.56 29.64
CA PRO A 277 -19.99 1.54 30.88
C PRO A 277 -19.08 0.31 31.03
N GLN A 278 -19.51 -0.86 30.57
CA GLN A 278 -18.73 -2.10 30.64
C GLN A 278 -17.56 -2.08 29.65
N ILE A 279 -17.78 -1.52 28.45
CA ILE A 279 -16.74 -1.35 27.42
C ILE A 279 -15.67 -0.39 27.93
N ALA A 280 -16.07 0.76 28.49
CA ALA A 280 -15.14 1.75 29.03
C ALA A 280 -14.30 1.19 30.20
N GLU A 281 -14.91 0.44 31.10
CA GLU A 281 -14.20 -0.21 32.22
C GLU A 281 -13.23 -1.30 31.74
N SER A 282 -13.65 -2.09 30.75
CA SER A 282 -12.81 -3.14 30.14
C SER A 282 -11.59 -2.56 29.41
N ALA A 283 -11.75 -1.39 28.78
CA ALA A 283 -10.65 -0.70 28.10
C ALA A 283 -9.61 -0.15 29.08
N ARG A 284 -10.05 0.34 30.26
CA ARG A 284 -9.15 0.92 31.29
C ARG A 284 -8.39 -0.11 32.11
N SER A 285 -8.91 -1.34 32.20
CA SER A 285 -8.35 -2.42 33.02
C SER A 285 -7.33 -3.30 32.28
N ARG A 286 -7.15 -3.08 30.98
CA ARG A 286 -6.10 -3.73 30.16
C ARG A 286 -4.80 -2.93 30.21
#